data_AF-A0A831KBF6-F1
#
_entry.id   AF-A0A831KBF6-F1
#
_cell.length_a   1.000
_cell.length_b   1.000
_cell.length_c   1.000
_cell.angle_alpha   90.00
_cell.angle_beta   90.00
_cell.angle_gamma   90.00
#
_symmetry.space_group_name_H-M   'P 1'
#
loop_
_entity.id
_entity.type
_entity.pdbx_description
1 polymer ?
#
loop_
_entity_poly.entity_id
_entity_poly.type
_entity_poly.pdbx_seq_one_letter_code
_entity_poly.pdbx_strand_id
1 'polypeptide(L)'
;MASEHVISLYRKRLGSERGWVKKDWGGRLRIALVYPNVYRVGMSSLGFQWVYHLFNSREDVVAERAFLPDGHEMSLYRKAGNPLLSLESQRPLKEFHLIAFSLSFENDYPNILTILELAGLPLEAAKRRGAYPLVAAGGILTFLNPEPVSQFFDFFIVGEAEP
;
A
#
# COMPACT_ATOMS: atom_id res chain seq x y z
N MET A 1 -16.64 13.67 9.92
CA MET A 1 -17.00 12.82 11.08
C MET A 1 -16.17 11.53 11.16
N ALA A 2 -16.38 10.46 10.37
CA ALA A 2 -15.56 9.23 10.50
C ALA A 2 -14.18 9.29 9.79
N SER A 3 -14.09 10.01 8.66
CA SER A 3 -12.82 10.26 7.94
C SER A 3 -11.78 10.99 8.81
N GLU A 4 -12.23 11.94 9.62
CA GLU A 4 -11.38 12.74 10.50
C GLU A 4 -10.73 11.90 11.60
N HIS A 5 -11.43 10.86 12.08
CA HIS A 5 -10.87 9.93 13.08
C HIS A 5 -9.73 9.09 12.49
N VAL A 6 -9.87 8.62 11.24
CA VAL A 6 -8.80 7.91 10.52
C VAL A 6 -7.59 8.83 10.33
N ILE A 7 -7.84 10.05 9.86
CA ILE A 7 -6.78 11.06 9.66
C ILE A 7 -6.08 11.38 11.00
N SER A 8 -6.83 11.56 12.08
CA SER A 8 -6.27 11.81 13.41
C SER A 8 -5.43 10.63 13.90
N LEU A 9 -5.85 9.39 13.63
CA LEU A 9 -5.09 8.19 13.97
C LEU A 9 -3.75 8.16 13.23
N TYR A 10 -3.75 8.46 11.92
CA TYR A 10 -2.53 8.44 11.10
C TYR A 10 -1.56 9.54 11.52
N ARG A 11 -2.06 10.74 11.81
CA ARG A 11 -1.23 11.84 12.36
C ARG A 11 -0.59 11.48 13.70
N LYS A 12 -1.34 10.82 14.59
CA LYS A 12 -0.80 10.35 15.87
C LYS A 12 0.30 9.31 15.67
N ARG A 13 0.08 8.34 14.77
CA ARG A 13 1.06 7.28 14.44
C ARG A 13 2.35 7.88 13.90
N LEU A 14 2.27 8.78 12.91
CA LEU A 14 3.42 9.47 12.34
C LEU A 14 4.11 10.41 13.34
N GLY A 15 3.38 11.03 14.26
CA GLY A 15 3.96 11.86 15.31
C GLY A 15 4.84 11.08 16.30
N SER A 16 4.61 9.76 16.43
CA SER A 16 5.46 8.86 17.23
C SER A 16 6.52 8.11 16.41
N GLU A 17 6.45 8.15 15.08
CA GLU A 17 7.35 7.42 14.19
C GLU A 17 8.53 8.30 13.75
N ARG A 18 9.71 7.69 13.62
CA ARG A 18 10.90 8.34 13.05
C ARG A 18 11.24 7.74 11.69
N GLY A 19 11.81 8.54 10.80
CA GLY A 19 12.31 8.07 9.50
C GLY A 19 11.28 8.01 8.37
N TRP A 20 10.03 8.42 8.62
CA TRP A 20 9.06 8.61 7.54
C TRP A 20 9.41 9.83 6.70
N VAL A 21 9.11 9.76 5.41
CA VAL A 21 9.42 10.79 4.41
C VAL A 21 8.12 11.38 3.88
N LYS A 22 8.06 12.71 3.76
CA LYS A 22 6.99 13.42 3.06
C LYS A 22 7.58 14.23 1.92
N LYS A 23 7.10 13.96 0.70
CA LYS A 23 7.42 14.77 -0.48
C LYS A 23 6.16 15.41 -1.04
N ASP A 24 6.34 16.55 -1.68
CA ASP A 24 5.29 17.08 -2.54
C ASP A 24 5.10 16.15 -3.75
N TRP A 25 3.85 15.93 -4.16
CA TRP A 25 3.52 15.04 -5.28
C TRP A 25 3.89 15.62 -6.64
N GLY A 26 4.15 16.94 -6.75
CA GLY A 26 4.32 17.68 -8.00
C GLY A 26 5.16 16.95 -9.04
N GLY A 27 4.55 16.62 -10.19
CA GLY A 27 5.19 15.93 -11.33
C GLY A 27 5.74 14.52 -11.06
N ARG A 28 5.85 14.08 -9.80
CA ARG A 28 6.50 12.83 -9.41
C ARG A 28 5.63 11.61 -9.69
N LEU A 29 6.28 10.48 -9.88
CA LEU A 29 5.62 9.19 -9.87
C LEU A 29 5.15 8.88 -8.43
N ARG A 30 3.85 8.69 -8.26
CA ARG A 30 3.22 8.42 -6.96
C ARG A 30 3.06 6.93 -6.78
N ILE A 31 3.73 6.39 -5.78
CA ILE A 31 3.71 4.97 -5.44
C ILE A 31 3.07 4.79 -4.07
N ALA A 32 2.01 4.00 -3.99
CA ALA A 32 1.50 3.48 -2.72
C ALA A 32 2.20 2.14 -2.46
N LEU A 33 3.16 2.13 -1.54
CA LEU A 33 3.85 0.92 -1.11
C LEU A 33 3.03 0.24 0.00
N VAL A 34 2.47 -0.92 -0.31
CA VAL A 34 1.49 -1.61 0.53
C VAL A 34 2.11 -2.84 1.16
N TYR A 35 2.00 -2.94 2.49
CA TYR A 35 2.22 -4.21 3.17
C TYR A 35 0.85 -4.84 3.44
N PRO A 36 0.56 -6.07 2.96
CA PRO A 36 -0.75 -6.71 3.06
C PRO A 36 -1.06 -7.26 4.46
N ASN A 37 -0.67 -6.53 5.51
CA ASN A 37 -0.91 -6.86 6.89
C ASN A 37 -0.98 -5.55 7.71
N VAL A 38 -1.21 -5.67 9.01
CA VAL A 38 -1.35 -4.53 9.91
C VAL A 38 -0.05 -3.75 10.02
N TYR A 39 -0.15 -2.46 10.32
CA TYR A 39 0.98 -1.53 10.40
C TYR A 39 2.17 -2.08 11.20
N ARG A 40 1.94 -2.65 12.39
CA ARG A 40 3.03 -3.17 13.24
C ARG A 40 3.84 -4.28 12.58
N VAL A 41 3.17 -5.16 11.82
CA VAL A 41 3.84 -6.26 11.10
C VAL A 41 4.64 -5.70 9.93
N GLY A 42 4.06 -4.80 9.14
CA GLY A 42 4.79 -4.19 8.01
C GLY A 42 5.98 -3.33 8.45
N MET A 43 5.88 -2.63 9.58
CA MET A 43 7.00 -1.90 10.16
C MET A 43 8.12 -2.78 10.70
N SER A 44 7.85 -4.06 10.93
CA SER A 44 8.84 -5.05 11.34
C SER A 44 9.53 -5.75 10.15
N SER A 45 9.12 -5.44 8.91
CA SER A 45 9.74 -5.99 7.69
C SER A 45 10.84 -5.06 7.19
N LEU A 46 12.10 -5.51 7.32
CA LEU A 46 13.26 -4.74 6.87
C LEU A 46 13.23 -4.50 5.35
N GLY A 47 12.88 -5.54 4.56
CA GLY A 47 12.77 -5.41 3.10
C GLY A 47 11.71 -4.37 2.69
N PHE A 48 10.59 -4.31 3.41
CA PHE A 48 9.58 -3.27 3.18
C PHE A 48 10.11 -1.86 3.48
N GLN A 49 10.82 -1.68 4.60
CA GLN A 49 11.45 -0.39 4.93
C GLN A 49 12.54 -0.02 3.91
N TRP A 50 13.30 -0.99 3.41
CA TRP A 50 14.34 -0.78 2.42
C TRP A 50 13.76 -0.28 1.10
N VAL A 51 12.73 -0.95 0.58
CA VAL A 51 12.04 -0.50 -0.66
C VAL A 51 11.42 0.88 -0.48
N TYR A 52 10.82 1.16 0.69
CA TYR A 52 10.31 2.48 1.03
C TYR A 52 11.40 3.57 0.96
N HIS A 53 12.56 3.28 1.56
CA HIS A 53 13.71 4.18 1.51
C HIS A 53 14.24 4.35 0.09
N LEU A 54 14.40 3.25 -0.65
CA LEU A 54 14.91 3.25 -2.03
C LEU A 54 14.04 4.12 -2.94
N PHE A 55 12.73 3.95 -2.93
CA PHE A 55 11.83 4.81 -3.71
C PHE A 55 11.93 6.27 -3.28
N ASN A 56 11.98 6.53 -1.96
CA ASN A 56 12.07 7.89 -1.47
C ASN A 56 13.49 8.51 -1.57
N SER A 57 14.52 7.75 -1.93
CA SER A 57 15.84 8.30 -2.27
C SER A 57 15.85 8.99 -3.64
N ARG A 58 14.93 8.62 -4.53
CA ARG A 58 14.83 9.19 -5.88
C ARG A 58 14.05 10.51 -5.88
N GLU A 59 14.52 11.51 -6.62
CA GLU A 59 13.84 12.82 -6.67
C GLU A 59 12.53 12.82 -7.46
N ASP A 60 12.40 11.91 -8.43
CA ASP A 60 11.28 11.77 -9.35
C ASP A 60 10.13 10.90 -8.80
N VAL A 61 10.28 10.33 -7.60
CA VAL A 61 9.31 9.43 -6.96
C VAL A 61 8.88 9.96 -5.60
N VAL A 62 7.58 9.84 -5.32
CA VAL A 62 7.01 9.91 -3.98
C VAL A 62 6.41 8.56 -3.63
N ALA A 63 6.95 7.91 -2.60
CA ALA A 63 6.41 6.66 -2.09
C ALA A 63 5.78 6.89 -0.73
N GLU A 64 4.53 6.46 -0.59
CA GLU A 64 3.75 6.53 0.65
C GLU A 64 3.26 5.13 1.02
N ARG A 65 3.16 4.86 2.31
CA ARG A 65 2.83 3.53 2.82
C ARG A 65 1.34 3.38 3.03
N ALA A 66 0.83 2.17 2.83
CA ALA A 66 -0.49 1.79 3.27
C ALA A 66 -0.48 0.36 3.82
N PHE A 67 -1.44 0.08 4.71
CA PHE A 67 -1.50 -1.15 5.48
C PHE A 67 -2.95 -1.63 5.57
N LEU A 68 -3.13 -2.90 5.92
CA LEU A 68 -4.45 -3.41 6.27
C LEU A 68 -4.93 -2.76 7.58
N PRO A 69 -6.09 -2.10 7.62
CA PRO A 69 -6.69 -1.64 8.86
C PRO A 69 -7.03 -2.82 9.79
N ASP A 70 -6.79 -2.68 11.09
CA ASP A 70 -7.20 -3.69 12.09
C ASP A 70 -8.11 -3.10 13.18
N GLY A 71 -8.87 -3.98 13.84
CA GLY A 71 -9.70 -3.66 15.00
C GLY A 71 -10.48 -2.34 14.89
N HIS A 72 -10.06 -1.36 15.69
CA HIS A 72 -10.68 -0.03 15.71
C HIS A 72 -10.51 0.73 14.38
N GLU A 73 -9.34 0.66 13.75
CA GLU A 73 -9.07 1.31 12.46
C GLU A 73 -10.01 0.78 11.37
N MET A 74 -10.19 -0.55 11.30
CA MET A 74 -11.14 -1.19 10.38
C MET A 74 -12.58 -0.71 10.62
N SER A 75 -12.98 -0.60 11.89
CA SER A 75 -14.31 -0.13 12.27
C SER A 75 -14.55 1.32 11.81
N LEU A 76 -13.52 2.17 11.83
CA LEU A 76 -13.61 3.53 11.31
C LEU A 76 -13.79 3.53 9.79
N TYR A 77 -13.04 2.72 9.04
CA TYR A 77 -13.19 2.63 7.57
C TYR A 77 -14.58 2.12 7.18
N ARG A 78 -15.08 1.07 7.82
CA ARG A 78 -16.42 0.51 7.55
C ARG A 78 -17.54 1.51 7.84
N LYS A 79 -17.41 2.34 8.88
CA LYS A 79 -18.37 3.42 9.20
C LYS A 79 -18.26 4.62 8.25
N ALA A 80 -17.05 4.94 7.81
CA ALA A 80 -16.81 6.12 7.00
C ALA A 80 -17.19 5.93 5.53
N GLY A 81 -17.10 4.70 5.01
CA GLY A 81 -17.29 4.40 3.59
C GLY A 81 -16.24 5.06 2.68
N ASN A 82 -15.15 5.57 3.24
CA ASN A 82 -14.07 6.20 2.48
C ASN A 82 -13.14 5.16 1.87
N PRO A 83 -12.47 5.51 0.76
CA PRO A 83 -11.38 4.71 0.26
C PRO A 83 -10.22 4.63 1.26
N LEU A 84 -9.49 3.53 1.26
CA LEU A 84 -8.24 3.36 2.00
C LEU A 84 -7.30 4.51 1.69
N LEU A 85 -6.66 5.06 2.73
CA LEU A 85 -5.76 6.21 2.62
C LEU A 85 -4.30 5.78 2.83
N SER A 86 -3.39 6.49 2.17
CA SER A 86 -1.97 6.44 2.49
C SER A 86 -1.69 7.01 3.88
N LEU A 87 -0.60 6.57 4.51
CA LEU A 87 -0.25 6.97 5.86
C LEU A 87 0.23 8.43 5.90
N GLU A 88 1.19 8.79 5.05
CA GLU A 88 1.95 10.05 5.07
C GLU A 88 1.10 11.27 4.73
N SER A 89 0.38 11.21 3.61
CA SER A 89 -0.41 12.35 3.12
C SER A 89 -1.92 12.17 3.28
N GLN A 90 -2.38 11.01 3.77
CA GLN A 90 -3.81 10.68 3.91
C GLN A 90 -4.57 10.78 2.58
N ARG A 91 -3.95 10.31 1.49
CA ARG A 91 -4.52 10.33 0.14
C ARG A 91 -5.15 8.99 -0.23
N PRO A 92 -6.30 8.98 -0.91
CA PRO A 92 -6.90 7.74 -1.42
C PRO A 92 -5.94 6.97 -2.32
N LEU A 93 -5.85 5.65 -2.14
CA LEU A 93 -4.96 4.79 -2.92
C LEU A 93 -5.24 4.84 -4.44
N LYS A 94 -6.49 5.13 -4.84
CA LYS A 94 -6.88 5.32 -6.23
C LYS A 94 -6.23 6.54 -6.92
N GLU A 95 -5.67 7.49 -6.17
CA GLU A 95 -5.02 8.71 -6.71
C GLU A 95 -3.53 8.51 -7.04
N PHE A 96 -2.99 7.34 -6.72
CA PHE A 96 -1.61 6.98 -7.04
C PHE A 96 -1.48 6.51 -8.49
N HIS A 97 -0.26 6.49 -9.01
CA HIS A 97 0.01 5.91 -10.34
C HIS A 97 0.27 4.40 -10.25
N LEU A 98 0.87 3.96 -9.14
CA LEU A 98 1.21 2.57 -8.87
C LEU A 98 0.88 2.22 -7.43
N ILE A 99 0.27 1.06 -7.22
CA ILE A 99 0.13 0.40 -5.91
C ILE A 99 1.04 -0.82 -5.93
N ALA A 100 2.11 -0.79 -5.15
CA ALA A 100 3.11 -1.85 -5.09
C ALA A 100 2.95 -2.63 -3.78
N PHE A 101 2.50 -3.88 -3.86
CA PHE A 101 2.38 -4.78 -2.72
C PHE A 101 3.72 -5.48 -2.44
N SER A 102 4.11 -5.52 -1.17
CA SER A 102 5.26 -6.28 -0.68
C SER A 102 4.79 -7.58 -0.03
N LEU A 103 4.83 -8.68 -0.78
CA LEU A 103 4.29 -9.97 -0.38
C LEU A 103 5.34 -10.81 0.37
N SER A 104 5.10 -11.04 1.67
CA SER A 104 6.02 -11.80 2.54
C SER A 104 5.49 -13.16 2.96
N PHE A 105 4.17 -13.32 3.15
CA PHE A 105 3.55 -14.56 3.63
C PHE A 105 2.27 -14.92 2.85
N GLU A 106 2.11 -16.19 2.45
CA GLU A 106 0.97 -16.62 1.62
C GLU A 106 -0.37 -16.42 2.36
N ASN A 107 -0.33 -16.48 3.70
CA ASN A 107 -1.48 -16.20 4.57
C ASN A 107 -2.04 -14.77 4.40
N ASP A 108 -1.27 -13.85 3.81
CA ASP A 108 -1.70 -12.48 3.57
C ASP A 108 -2.48 -12.30 2.25
N TYR A 109 -2.65 -13.34 1.42
CA TYR A 109 -3.38 -13.24 0.15
C TYR A 109 -4.81 -12.70 0.29
N PRO A 110 -5.64 -13.14 1.27
CA PRO A 110 -6.96 -12.57 1.47
C PRO A 110 -6.92 -11.07 1.85
N ASN A 111 -5.84 -10.62 2.48
CA ASN A 111 -5.69 -9.21 2.87
C ASN A 111 -5.48 -8.31 1.65
N ILE A 112 -4.87 -8.83 0.58
CA ILE A 112 -4.74 -8.11 -0.70
C ILE A 112 -6.13 -7.73 -1.22
N LEU A 113 -7.05 -8.68 -1.26
CA LEU A 113 -8.43 -8.46 -1.71
C LEU A 113 -9.16 -7.46 -0.83
N THR A 114 -8.99 -7.57 0.48
CA THR A 114 -9.58 -6.63 1.45
C THR A 114 -9.05 -5.21 1.23
N ILE A 115 -7.76 -5.05 0.98
CA ILE A 115 -7.14 -3.75 0.69
C ILE A 115 -7.66 -3.17 -0.63
N LEU A 116 -7.77 -3.98 -1.69
CA LEU A 116 -8.32 -3.54 -2.97
C LEU A 116 -9.79 -3.11 -2.85
N GLU A 117 -10.60 -3.87 -2.11
CA GLU A 117 -11.99 -3.51 -1.80
C GLU A 117 -12.05 -2.17 -1.06
N LEU A 118 -11.27 -2.02 0.02
CA LEU A 118 -11.22 -0.78 0.80
C LEU A 118 -10.69 0.40 -0.01
N ALA A 119 -9.78 0.19 -0.95
CA ALA A 119 -9.28 1.23 -1.85
C ALA A 119 -10.31 1.65 -2.92
N GLY A 120 -11.42 0.91 -3.06
CA GLY A 120 -12.43 1.13 -4.08
C GLY A 120 -11.97 0.72 -5.48
N LEU A 121 -11.11 -0.31 -5.56
CA LEU A 121 -10.56 -0.82 -6.82
C LEU A 121 -11.28 -2.11 -7.23
N PRO A 122 -11.54 -2.33 -8.53
CA PRO A 122 -11.92 -3.64 -9.04
C PRO A 122 -10.86 -4.69 -8.65
N LEU A 123 -11.32 -5.83 -8.13
CA LEU A 123 -10.43 -6.90 -7.66
C LEU A 123 -9.60 -7.49 -8.80
N GLU A 124 -10.26 -7.91 -9.87
CA GLU A 124 -9.60 -8.49 -11.05
C GLU A 124 -8.86 -7.41 -11.84
N ALA A 125 -7.60 -7.71 -12.21
CA ALA A 125 -6.76 -6.83 -13.02
C ALA A 125 -7.43 -6.47 -14.36
N ALA A 126 -8.07 -7.45 -15.00
CA ALA A 126 -8.77 -7.26 -16.28
C ALA A 126 -9.90 -6.19 -16.24
N LYS A 127 -10.41 -5.87 -15.05
CA LYS A 127 -11.46 -4.85 -14.83
C LYS A 127 -10.90 -3.46 -14.53
N ARG A 128 -9.59 -3.32 -14.29
CA ARG A 128 -8.91 -2.03 -14.06
C ARG A 128 -8.44 -1.45 -15.40
N ARG A 129 -9.26 -0.62 -16.04
CA ARG A 129 -8.94 0.05 -17.31
C ARG A 129 -8.68 1.53 -17.11
N GLY A 130 -7.53 2.04 -17.58
CA GLY A 130 -7.18 3.44 -17.89
C GLY A 130 -7.26 4.49 -16.76
N ALA A 131 -8.30 4.45 -15.94
CA ALA A 131 -8.58 5.38 -14.86
C ALA A 131 -8.14 4.86 -13.48
N TYR A 132 -7.61 3.63 -13.40
CA TYR A 132 -7.16 3.01 -12.15
C TYR A 132 -5.63 2.94 -12.10
N PRO A 133 -5.02 2.99 -10.90
CA PRO A 133 -3.59 2.74 -10.74
C PRO A 133 -3.22 1.33 -11.23
N LEU A 134 -1.99 1.18 -11.68
CA LEU A 134 -1.40 -0.15 -11.85
C LEU A 134 -1.22 -0.79 -10.47
N VAL A 135 -1.51 -2.08 -10.35
CA VAL A 135 -1.31 -2.85 -9.12
C VAL A 135 -0.25 -3.91 -9.37
N ALA A 136 0.86 -3.80 -8.67
CA ALA A 136 1.99 -4.71 -8.79
C ALA A 136 2.28 -5.40 -7.46
N ALA A 137 2.93 -6.56 -7.52
CA ALA A 137 3.47 -7.24 -6.35
C ALA A 137 4.97 -7.48 -6.51
N GLY A 138 5.70 -7.38 -5.41
CA GLY A 138 7.09 -7.84 -5.24
C GLY A 138 7.24 -8.58 -3.91
N GLY A 139 8.47 -8.99 -3.58
CA GLY A 139 8.78 -9.77 -2.37
C GLY A 139 8.89 -11.27 -2.64
N ILE A 140 9.29 -12.04 -1.64
CA ILE A 140 9.69 -13.45 -1.81
C ILE A 140 8.60 -14.33 -2.47
N LEU A 141 7.33 -14.02 -2.25
CA LEU A 141 6.23 -14.82 -2.80
C LEU A 141 6.04 -14.66 -4.30
N THR A 142 6.50 -13.57 -4.89
CA THR A 142 6.40 -13.39 -6.35
C THR A 142 7.33 -14.36 -7.09
N PHE A 143 8.36 -14.87 -6.42
CA PHE A 143 9.18 -15.97 -6.89
C PHE A 143 8.60 -17.34 -6.58
N LEU A 144 8.09 -17.53 -5.36
CA LEU A 144 7.72 -18.85 -4.88
C LEU A 144 6.43 -19.36 -5.51
N ASN A 145 5.37 -18.55 -5.46
CA ASN A 145 4.04 -18.99 -5.88
C ASN A 145 3.09 -17.80 -6.13
N PRO A 146 3.28 -17.03 -7.23
CA PRO A 146 2.42 -15.89 -7.55
C PRO A 146 1.04 -16.30 -8.08
N GLU A 147 0.88 -17.54 -8.55
CA GLU A 147 -0.30 -18.01 -9.28
C GLU A 147 -1.63 -17.83 -8.52
N PRO A 148 -1.75 -18.09 -7.21
CA PRO A 148 -3.01 -17.95 -6.49
C PRO A 148 -3.59 -16.53 -6.51
N VAL A 149 -2.74 -15.52 -6.69
CA VAL A 149 -3.12 -14.11 -6.69
C VAL A 149 -2.93 -13.43 -8.04
N SER A 150 -2.50 -14.16 -9.08
CA SER A 150 -2.13 -13.59 -10.38
C SER A 150 -3.24 -12.80 -11.04
N GLN A 151 -4.50 -13.26 -10.92
CA GLN A 151 -5.67 -12.58 -11.45
C GLN A 151 -5.94 -11.17 -10.86
N PHE A 152 -5.34 -10.85 -9.71
CA PHE A 152 -5.54 -9.59 -8.99
C PHE A 152 -4.41 -8.58 -9.19
N PHE A 153 -3.33 -8.94 -9.90
CA PHE A 153 -2.18 -8.08 -10.17
C PHE A 153 -2.05 -7.80 -11.67
N ASP A 154 -1.65 -6.58 -12.00
CA ASP A 154 -1.35 -6.18 -13.38
C ASP A 154 0.01 -6.73 -13.84
N PHE A 155 0.97 -6.81 -12.92
CA PHE A 155 2.25 -7.48 -13.13
C PHE A 155 2.94 -7.84 -11.80
N PHE A 156 3.95 -8.71 -11.88
CA PHE A 156 4.81 -9.08 -10.77
C PHE A 156 6.23 -8.58 -11.02
N ILE A 157 6.86 -8.08 -9.95
CA ILE A 157 8.28 -7.76 -9.91
C ILE A 157 8.97 -8.99 -9.34
N VAL A 158 9.71 -9.67 -10.19
CA VAL A 158 10.49 -10.86 -9.86
C VAL A 158 11.95 -10.42 -9.81
N GLY A 159 12.50 -10.34 -8.60
CA GLY A 159 13.86 -9.88 -8.34
C GLY A 159 14.09 -9.61 -6.86
N GLU A 160 15.34 -9.54 -6.46
CA GLU A 160 15.71 -8.82 -5.24
C GLU A 160 15.79 -7.32 -5.59
N ALA A 161 15.25 -6.48 -4.71
CA ALA A 161 15.44 -5.03 -4.81
C ALA A 161 16.77 -4.58 -4.17
N GLU A 162 17.53 -5.54 -3.63
CA GLU A 162 18.88 -5.34 -3.09
C GLU A 162 19.92 -5.48 -4.22
N PRO A 163 21.01 -4.67 -4.21
CA PRO A 163 22.10 -4.78 -5.17
C PRO A 163 22.96 -6.04 -5.00
#